data_AF-A0A5C5V2K5-F1
#
_entry.id   AF-A0A5C5V2K5-F1
#
_cell.length_a   1.000
_cell.length_b   1.000
_cell.length_c   1.000
_cell.angle_alpha   90.00
_cell.angle_beta   90.00
_cell.angle_gamma   90.00
#
_symmetry.space_group_name_H-M   'P 1'
#
loop_
_entity.id
_entity.type
_entity.pdbx_description
1 polymer ?
#
loop_
_entity_poly.entity_id
_entity_poly.type
_entity_poly.pdbx_seq_one_letter_code
_entity_poly.pdbx_strand_id
1 'polypeptide(L)'
;MSASPYDEIRNALDEKGAEAALERLSDQLRQEKKYYELFEALKMLARLRLGLPLLYNDLGDELTEEKRNQLEDALIEVCREVGTLLLDEGRIREGWYYLRPVGDKEPVLRAIREADFDEEDTLDDVIEVALHEGVDQELGFGLLLEHHGTCNAITTYEQQFAGLSPAKQQPLAAKLLKHLHEELTATLKADVSHQEGSDPTEPTLAEIIEPRDYLFSTSGYHIDASHLAATVRFARVLDDPELVRLALDLTAYGRRLDPQLQYEQPVPFTDTYPHNALFFQALLGENYDAAMQHFREKAEASDIRREGSLAIETYISLLARTGKASEALDVALRMIPEGVHTMGIAPTLAELSNASGDYEKLATFCQKRDDMLGFITSLLQSKTKS
;
A
#
# COMPACT_ATOMS: atom_id res chain seq x y z
N MET A 1 16.63 55.74 -13.05
CA MET A 1 17.19 54.49 -13.58
C MET A 1 17.33 53.59 -12.37
N SER A 2 16.59 52.48 -12.28
CA SER A 2 16.82 51.52 -11.19
C SER A 2 18.23 50.98 -11.33
N ALA A 3 18.94 50.79 -10.21
CA ALA A 3 20.25 50.14 -10.23
C ALA A 3 20.10 48.74 -10.84
N SER A 4 21.10 48.29 -11.60
CA SER A 4 21.12 46.93 -12.12
C SER A 4 21.20 45.95 -10.94
N PRO A 5 20.52 44.80 -10.96
CA PRO A 5 20.64 43.80 -9.90
C PRO A 5 22.10 43.38 -9.62
N TYR A 6 22.94 43.39 -10.65
CA TYR A 6 24.38 43.15 -10.53
C TYR A 6 25.11 44.25 -9.76
N ASP A 7 24.70 45.50 -9.91
CA ASP A 7 25.30 46.63 -9.18
C ASP A 7 24.86 46.60 -7.71
N GLU A 8 23.63 46.19 -7.42
CA GLU A 8 23.16 46.01 -6.04
C GLU A 8 23.91 44.90 -5.31
N ILE A 9 24.13 43.75 -5.96
CA ILE A 9 24.92 42.65 -5.37
C ILE A 9 26.38 43.07 -5.17
N ARG A 10 26.97 43.80 -6.13
CA ARG A 10 28.34 44.32 -6.00
C ARG A 10 28.46 45.31 -4.84
N ASN A 11 27.52 46.25 -4.72
CA ASN A 11 27.50 47.19 -3.60
C ASN A 11 27.32 46.47 -2.26
N ALA A 12 26.46 45.46 -2.17
CA ALA A 12 26.31 44.65 -0.97
C ALA A 12 27.61 43.92 -0.59
N LEU A 13 28.32 43.38 -1.57
CA LEU A 13 29.62 42.73 -1.37
C LEU A 13 30.67 43.72 -0.86
N ASP A 14 30.76 44.90 -1.48
CA ASP A 14 31.76 45.92 -1.16
C ASP A 14 31.51 46.58 0.21
N GLU A 15 30.24 46.79 0.58
CA GLU A 15 29.88 47.48 1.83
C GLU A 15 29.73 46.55 3.04
N LYS A 16 29.23 45.32 2.84
CA LYS A 16 28.80 44.42 3.92
C LYS A 16 29.37 43.00 3.82
N GLY A 17 30.14 42.70 2.78
CA GLY A 17 30.82 41.42 2.61
C GLY A 17 29.99 40.34 1.90
N ALA A 18 30.59 39.15 1.76
CA ALA A 18 30.08 38.06 0.93
C ALA A 18 28.74 37.48 1.41
N GLU A 19 28.51 37.46 2.72
CA GLU A 19 27.26 36.95 3.30
C GLU A 19 26.08 37.82 2.87
N ALA A 20 26.18 39.14 3.04
CA ALA A 20 25.14 40.09 2.63
C ALA A 20 24.88 40.05 1.11
N ALA A 21 25.91 39.82 0.30
CA ALA A 21 25.76 39.67 -1.14
C ALA A 21 24.98 38.40 -1.52
N LEU A 22 25.26 37.27 -0.85
CA LEU A 22 24.55 36.00 -1.07
C LEU A 22 23.12 36.02 -0.53
N GLU A 23 22.87 36.68 0.61
CA GLU A 23 21.51 36.91 1.10
C GLU A 23 20.70 37.73 0.10
N ARG A 24 21.28 38.82 -0.43
CA ARG A 24 20.63 39.65 -1.44
C ARG A 24 20.34 38.88 -2.73
N LEU A 25 21.28 38.08 -3.20
CA LEU A 25 21.09 37.19 -4.35
C LEU A 25 19.96 36.19 -4.10
N SER A 26 19.94 35.56 -2.92
CA SER A 26 18.91 34.59 -2.55
C SER A 26 17.53 35.23 -2.52
N ASP A 27 17.39 36.44 -1.95
CA ASP A 27 16.14 37.18 -1.96
C ASP A 27 15.64 37.51 -3.36
N GLN A 28 16.55 37.90 -4.25
CA GLN A 28 16.22 38.16 -5.64
C GLN A 28 15.78 36.89 -6.37
N LEU A 29 16.50 35.78 -6.21
CA LEU A 29 16.15 34.50 -6.83
C LEU A 29 14.81 33.96 -6.31
N ARG A 30 14.51 34.17 -5.03
CA ARG A 30 13.21 33.85 -4.43
C ARG A 30 12.08 34.68 -5.07
N GLN A 31 12.29 35.98 -5.26
CA GLN A 31 11.32 36.86 -5.94
C GLN A 31 11.13 36.51 -7.42
N GLU A 32 12.21 36.10 -8.10
CA GLU A 32 12.19 35.67 -9.50
C GLU A 32 11.70 34.21 -9.68
N LYS A 33 11.37 33.51 -8.58
CA LYS A 33 10.97 32.08 -8.55
C LYS A 33 11.99 31.14 -9.23
N LYS A 34 13.28 31.51 -9.19
CA LYS A 34 14.40 30.74 -9.71
C LYS A 34 14.93 29.79 -8.64
N TYR A 35 14.13 28.78 -8.31
CA TYR A 35 14.37 27.92 -7.15
C TYR A 35 15.60 27.02 -7.27
N TYR A 36 15.97 26.62 -8.48
CA TYR A 36 17.18 25.85 -8.74
C TYR A 36 18.45 26.65 -8.43
N GLU A 37 18.49 27.89 -8.92
CA GLU A 37 19.59 28.82 -8.63
C GLU A 37 19.57 29.26 -7.17
N LEU A 38 18.38 29.41 -6.57
CA LEU A 38 18.22 29.72 -5.15
C LEU A 38 18.84 28.62 -4.28
N PHE A 39 18.60 27.35 -4.61
CA PHE A 39 19.20 26.21 -3.92
C PHE A 39 20.72 26.30 -3.89
N GLU A 40 21.35 26.60 -5.03
CA GLU A 40 22.81 26.75 -5.10
C GLU A 40 23.31 27.98 -4.32
N ALA A 41 22.60 29.11 -4.38
CA ALA A 41 22.95 30.31 -3.60
C ALA A 41 22.87 30.06 -2.09
N LEU A 42 21.83 29.36 -1.63
CA LEU A 42 21.63 29.00 -0.22
C LEU A 42 22.69 28.00 0.26
N LYS A 43 23.10 27.04 -0.58
CA LYS A 43 24.23 26.14 -0.28
C LYS A 43 25.54 26.91 -0.10
N MET A 44 25.82 27.87 -0.98
CA MET A 44 27.00 28.74 -0.85
C MET A 44 26.96 29.54 0.45
N LEU A 45 25.79 30.08 0.82
CA LEU A 45 25.57 30.83 2.06
C LEU A 45 25.77 29.95 3.30
N ALA A 46 25.23 28.73 3.31
CA ALA A 46 25.42 27.76 4.39
C ALA A 46 26.90 27.42 4.60
N ARG A 47 27.65 27.17 3.52
CA ARG A 47 29.09 26.92 3.58
C ARG A 47 29.87 28.13 4.10
N LEU A 48 29.53 29.33 3.61
CA LEU A 48 30.18 30.57 4.05
C LEU A 48 30.03 30.79 5.56
N ARG A 49 28.82 30.59 6.10
CA ARG A 49 28.53 30.72 7.53
C ARG A 49 29.31 29.73 8.41
N LEU A 50 29.66 28.57 7.84
CA LEU A 50 30.50 27.56 8.50
C LEU A 50 32.01 27.77 8.27
N GLY A 51 32.40 28.85 7.58
CA GLY A 51 33.79 29.15 7.24
C GLY A 51 34.39 28.19 6.22
N LEU A 52 33.55 27.57 5.39
CA LEU A 52 33.96 26.63 4.34
C LEU A 52 34.09 27.34 2.98
N PRO A 53 34.86 26.77 2.04
CA PRO A 53 34.88 27.23 0.66
C PRO A 53 33.47 27.20 0.04
N LEU A 54 33.12 28.27 -0.70
CA LEU A 54 31.81 28.43 -1.33
C LEU A 54 31.47 27.30 -2.30
N LEU A 55 32.47 26.86 -3.06
CA LEU A 55 32.35 25.72 -3.97
C LEU A 55 32.90 24.47 -3.31
N TYR A 56 32.30 23.33 -3.64
CA TYR A 56 32.85 22.04 -3.25
C TYR A 56 34.25 21.88 -3.87
N ASN A 57 35.19 21.40 -3.06
CA ASN A 57 36.50 20.95 -3.50
C ASN A 57 36.82 19.63 -2.80
N ASP A 58 37.65 18.79 -3.41
CA ASP A 58 38.05 17.47 -2.87
C ASP A 58 38.80 17.55 -1.53
N LEU A 59 39.07 18.75 -1.02
CA LEU A 59 39.57 19.01 0.34
C LEU A 59 38.46 18.90 1.42
N GLY A 60 37.21 18.68 1.01
CA GLY A 60 36.05 18.51 1.90
C GLY A 60 36.06 17.23 2.75
N ASP A 61 36.93 16.27 2.42
CA ASP A 61 37.07 15.01 3.17
C ASP A 61 37.79 15.17 4.53
N GLU A 62 38.37 16.34 4.81
CA GLU A 62 39.02 16.66 6.09
C GLU A 62 38.13 17.46 7.06
N LEU A 63 36.81 17.39 6.92
CA LEU A 63 35.89 17.99 7.90
C LEU A 63 35.82 17.13 9.17
N THR A 64 35.99 17.78 10.32
CA THR A 64 35.63 17.22 11.63
C THR A 64 34.16 16.80 11.64
N GLU A 65 33.82 15.75 12.38
CA GLU A 65 32.45 15.25 12.52
C GLU A 65 31.43 16.36 12.88
N GLU A 66 31.78 17.25 13.82
CA GLU A 66 30.92 18.36 14.22
C GLU A 66 30.58 19.31 13.06
N LYS A 67 31.58 19.74 12.27
CA LYS A 67 31.36 20.59 11.10
C LYS A 67 30.62 19.88 9.98
N ARG A 68 30.78 18.56 9.86
CA ARG A 68 30.04 17.75 8.89
C ARG A 68 28.55 17.75 9.24
N ASN A 69 28.21 17.48 10.50
CA ASN A 69 26.83 17.49 10.98
C ASN A 69 26.20 18.88 10.82
N GLN A 70 26.92 19.95 11.18
CA GLN A 70 26.42 21.33 10.98
C GLN A 70 26.15 21.66 9.52
N LEU A 71 27.00 21.17 8.60
CA LEU A 71 26.79 21.36 7.17
C LEU A 71 25.59 20.55 6.68
N GLU A 72 25.47 19.29 7.08
CA GLU A 72 24.32 18.44 6.75
C GLU A 72 23.00 19.07 7.22
N ASP A 73 22.93 19.50 8.49
CA ASP A 73 21.76 20.19 9.05
C ASP A 73 21.41 21.45 8.24
N ALA A 74 22.41 22.28 7.91
CA ALA A 74 22.18 23.47 7.11
C ALA A 74 21.67 23.13 5.70
N LEU A 75 22.20 22.08 5.06
CA LEU A 75 21.74 21.62 3.75
C LEU A 75 20.31 21.06 3.80
N ILE A 76 19.93 20.38 4.88
CA ILE A 76 18.55 19.94 5.10
C ILE A 76 17.59 21.13 5.21
N GLU A 77 17.97 22.21 5.88
CA GLU A 77 17.14 23.43 5.92
C GLU A 77 16.99 24.07 4.53
N VAL A 78 18.06 24.10 3.73
CA VAL A 78 18.01 24.58 2.35
C VAL A 78 17.06 23.74 1.49
N CYS A 79 17.16 22.40 1.61
CA CYS A 79 16.25 21.46 0.97
C CYS A 79 14.79 21.72 1.39
N ARG A 80 14.54 21.94 2.68
CA ARG A 80 13.20 22.23 3.21
C ARG A 80 12.64 23.53 2.63
N GLU A 81 13.43 24.59 2.59
CA GLU A 81 12.99 25.88 2.06
C GLU A 81 12.62 25.78 0.58
N VAL A 82 13.54 25.28 -0.25
CA VAL A 82 13.35 25.19 -1.70
C VAL A 82 12.21 24.23 -2.04
N GLY A 83 12.15 23.08 -1.36
CA GLY A 83 11.07 22.13 -1.52
C GLY A 83 9.70 22.73 -1.20
N THR A 84 9.58 23.47 -0.10
CA THR A 84 8.32 24.14 0.29
C THR A 84 7.90 25.19 -0.74
N LEU A 85 8.83 26.02 -1.22
CA LEU A 85 8.54 27.04 -2.25
C LEU A 85 8.07 26.42 -3.57
N LEU A 86 8.57 25.24 -3.93
CA LEU A 86 8.10 24.50 -5.11
C LEU A 86 6.69 23.94 -4.90
N LEU A 87 6.40 23.39 -3.71
CA LEU A 87 5.06 22.92 -3.37
C LEU A 87 4.02 24.04 -3.39
N ASP A 88 4.37 25.23 -2.86
CA ASP A 88 3.48 26.41 -2.85
C ASP A 88 3.11 26.89 -4.26
N GLU A 89 3.89 26.49 -5.28
CA GLU A 89 3.63 26.75 -6.70
C GLU A 89 2.97 25.57 -7.42
N GLY A 90 2.52 24.54 -6.70
CA GLY A 90 1.89 23.34 -7.26
C GLY A 90 2.87 22.36 -7.92
N ARG A 91 4.19 22.60 -7.84
CA ARG A 91 5.22 21.75 -8.48
C ARG A 91 5.56 20.57 -7.58
N ILE A 92 4.60 19.67 -7.41
CA ILE A 92 4.61 18.61 -6.38
C ILE A 92 5.79 17.65 -6.55
N ARG A 93 6.04 17.15 -7.78
CA ARG A 93 7.14 16.22 -8.04
C ARG A 93 8.50 16.84 -7.77
N GLU A 94 8.68 18.10 -8.17
CA GLU A 94 9.92 18.85 -7.96
C GLU A 94 10.12 19.22 -6.48
N GLY A 95 9.06 19.62 -5.78
CA GLY A 95 9.10 19.86 -4.34
C GLY A 95 9.49 18.60 -3.56
N TRP A 96 8.90 17.46 -3.93
CA TRP A 96 9.27 16.17 -3.32
C TRP A 96 10.73 15.82 -3.53
N TYR A 97 11.31 16.06 -4.71
CA TYR A 97 12.73 15.82 -4.97
C TYR A 97 13.65 16.46 -3.91
N TYR A 98 13.38 17.71 -3.52
CA TYR A 98 14.14 18.40 -2.47
C TYR A 98 13.76 17.95 -1.05
N LEU A 99 12.53 17.52 -0.81
CA LEU A 99 12.06 17.11 0.52
C LEU A 99 12.41 15.66 0.88
N ARG A 100 12.78 14.80 -0.08
CA ARG A 100 13.21 13.42 0.18
C ARG A 100 14.28 13.31 1.28
N PRO A 101 15.38 14.09 1.28
CA PRO A 101 16.40 14.02 2.32
C PRO A 101 15.93 14.56 3.67
N VAL A 102 14.93 15.45 3.68
CA VAL A 102 14.37 16.05 4.91
C VAL A 102 13.59 15.00 5.71
N GLY A 103 12.95 14.06 5.04
CA GLY A 103 12.19 12.96 5.65
C GLY A 103 10.83 13.35 6.23
N ASP A 104 10.55 14.65 6.39
CA ASP A 104 9.24 15.17 6.75
C ASP A 104 8.31 15.19 5.53
N LYS A 105 7.27 14.36 5.57
CA LYS A 105 6.27 14.22 4.50
C LYS A 105 5.10 15.18 4.64
N GLU A 106 4.92 15.83 5.79
CA GLU A 106 3.73 16.63 6.07
C GLU A 106 3.51 17.78 5.08
N PRO A 107 4.56 18.53 4.64
CA PRO A 107 4.37 19.58 3.63
C PRO A 107 3.84 19.02 2.30
N VAL A 108 4.35 17.86 1.88
CA VAL A 108 3.95 17.21 0.62
C VAL A 108 2.52 16.68 0.72
N LEU A 109 2.17 16.06 1.84
CA LEU A 109 0.80 15.60 2.10
C LEU A 109 -0.21 16.75 2.02
N ARG A 110 0.13 17.93 2.54
CA ARG A 110 -0.72 19.12 2.42
C ARG A 110 -0.85 19.56 0.97
N ALA A 111 0.26 19.70 0.25
CA ALA A 111 0.25 20.11 -1.15
C ALA A 111 -0.56 19.15 -2.03
N ILE A 112 -0.43 17.84 -1.81
CA ILE A 112 -1.21 16.82 -2.51
C ILE A 112 -2.72 16.96 -2.23
N ARG A 113 -3.13 17.27 -0.99
CA ARG A 113 -4.56 17.43 -0.64
C ARG A 113 -5.18 18.71 -1.18
N GLU A 114 -4.36 19.73 -1.43
CA GLU A 114 -4.78 21.04 -1.96
C GLU A 114 -4.65 21.12 -3.49
N ALA A 115 -4.05 20.10 -4.12
CA ALA A 115 -3.84 20.03 -5.56
C ALA A 115 -5.17 19.95 -6.32
N ASP A 116 -5.17 20.56 -7.51
CA ASP A 116 -6.26 20.41 -8.47
C ASP A 116 -5.97 19.21 -9.39
N PHE A 117 -6.77 18.14 -9.27
CA PHE A 117 -6.60 16.91 -10.05
C PHE A 117 -7.23 16.98 -11.44
N ASP A 118 -7.94 18.07 -11.76
CA ASP A 118 -8.50 18.26 -13.11
C ASP A 118 -7.39 18.62 -14.14
N GLU A 119 -6.24 19.09 -13.66
CA GLU A 119 -5.04 19.31 -14.49
C GLU A 119 -4.22 18.01 -14.62
N GLU A 120 -4.12 17.47 -15.85
CA GLU A 120 -3.48 16.18 -16.15
C GLU A 120 -2.01 16.09 -15.67
N ASP A 121 -1.21 17.13 -15.90
CA ASP A 121 0.19 17.17 -15.44
C ASP A 121 0.30 17.11 -13.91
N THR A 122 -0.63 17.77 -13.20
CA THR A 122 -0.69 17.78 -11.74
C THR A 122 -1.12 16.41 -11.20
N LEU A 123 -2.10 15.77 -11.85
CA LEU A 123 -2.56 14.43 -11.50
C LEU A 123 -1.43 13.39 -11.59
N ASP A 124 -0.69 13.36 -12.70
CA ASP A 124 0.42 12.43 -12.90
C ASP A 124 1.58 12.68 -11.90
N ASP A 125 1.86 13.94 -11.59
CA ASP A 125 2.82 14.32 -10.55
C ASP A 125 2.38 13.82 -9.17
N VAL A 126 1.09 13.96 -8.83
CA VAL A 126 0.53 13.47 -7.56
C VAL A 126 0.56 11.95 -7.50
N ILE A 127 0.15 11.23 -8.56
CA ILE A 127 0.16 9.77 -8.56
C ILE A 127 1.59 9.25 -8.36
N GLU A 128 2.58 9.83 -9.06
CA GLU A 128 3.99 9.46 -8.90
C GLU A 128 4.45 9.64 -7.45
N VAL A 129 4.21 10.81 -6.85
CA VAL A 129 4.68 11.12 -5.49
C VAL A 129 3.89 10.36 -4.42
N ALA A 130 2.57 10.29 -4.54
CA ALA A 130 1.71 9.66 -3.56
C ALA A 130 1.87 8.13 -3.58
N LEU A 131 1.77 7.53 -4.77
CA LEU A 131 1.72 6.07 -4.95
C LEU A 131 3.12 5.45 -5.08
N HIS A 132 3.88 5.87 -6.09
CA HIS A 132 5.13 5.20 -6.47
C HIS A 132 6.29 5.55 -5.54
N GLU A 133 6.36 6.80 -5.09
CA GLU A 133 7.33 7.26 -4.08
C GLU A 133 6.84 7.00 -2.64
N GLY A 134 5.58 6.59 -2.47
CA GLY A 134 5.03 6.13 -1.19
C GLY A 134 4.83 7.23 -0.15
N VAL A 135 4.47 8.44 -0.58
CA VAL A 135 4.08 9.53 0.34
C VAL A 135 2.69 9.29 0.93
N ASP A 136 1.70 8.95 0.09
CA ASP A 136 0.33 8.59 0.47
C ASP A 136 -0.23 7.56 -0.50
N GLN A 137 0.08 6.29 -0.26
CA GLN A 137 -0.23 5.20 -1.19
C GLN A 137 -1.74 4.96 -1.35
N GLU A 138 -2.52 5.24 -0.30
CA GLU A 138 -3.97 5.07 -0.36
C GLU A 138 -4.62 6.11 -1.27
N LEU A 139 -4.23 7.39 -1.12
CA LEU A 139 -4.72 8.44 -2.00
C LEU A 139 -4.26 8.22 -3.44
N GLY A 140 -2.97 7.98 -3.66
CA GLY A 140 -2.41 7.78 -4.99
C GLY A 140 -3.04 6.59 -5.73
N PHE A 141 -3.33 5.50 -5.01
CA PHE A 141 -4.05 4.36 -5.59
C PHE A 141 -5.50 4.70 -5.94
N GLY A 142 -6.16 5.53 -5.11
CA GLY A 142 -7.51 6.03 -5.40
C GLY A 142 -7.55 6.86 -6.69
N LEU A 143 -6.62 7.79 -6.86
CA LEU A 143 -6.49 8.61 -8.07
C LEU A 143 -6.18 7.75 -9.31
N LEU A 144 -5.27 6.78 -9.17
CA LEU A 144 -4.97 5.83 -10.25
C LEU A 144 -6.24 5.07 -10.69
N LEU A 145 -7.03 4.58 -9.73
CA LEU A 145 -8.26 3.84 -10.01
C LEU A 145 -9.31 4.72 -10.69
N GLU A 146 -9.47 5.95 -10.24
CA GLU A 146 -10.47 6.90 -10.76
C GLU A 146 -10.12 7.40 -12.17
N HIS A 147 -8.86 7.77 -12.42
CA HIS A 147 -8.46 8.45 -13.66
C HIS A 147 -7.82 7.53 -14.70
N HIS A 148 -7.13 6.46 -14.29
CA HIS A 148 -6.46 5.51 -15.21
C HIS A 148 -7.17 4.16 -15.29
N GLY A 149 -8.23 3.95 -14.50
CA GLY A 149 -9.15 2.83 -14.59
C GLY A 149 -8.70 1.53 -13.89
N THR A 150 -9.66 0.63 -13.76
CA THR A 150 -9.57 -0.63 -12.99
C THR A 150 -8.43 -1.55 -13.42
N CYS A 151 -8.16 -1.66 -14.73
CA CYS A 151 -7.08 -2.52 -15.24
C CYS A 151 -5.69 -2.05 -14.78
N ASN A 152 -5.43 -0.73 -14.82
CA ASN A 152 -4.18 -0.16 -14.34
C ASN A 152 -4.03 -0.28 -12.82
N ALA A 153 -5.12 -0.07 -12.08
CA ALA A 153 -5.14 -0.27 -10.62
C ALA A 153 -4.85 -1.73 -10.24
N ILE A 154 -5.46 -2.70 -10.91
CA ILE A 154 -5.21 -4.13 -10.69
C ILE A 154 -3.75 -4.49 -11.01
N THR A 155 -3.25 -4.03 -12.16
CA THR A 155 -1.86 -4.29 -12.57
C THR A 155 -0.87 -3.74 -11.55
N THR A 156 -1.11 -2.51 -11.08
CA THR A 156 -0.29 -1.85 -10.06
C THR A 156 -0.36 -2.56 -8.72
N TYR A 157 -1.56 -2.96 -8.29
CA TYR A 157 -1.76 -3.73 -7.06
C TYR A 157 -0.96 -5.04 -7.08
N GLU A 158 -1.12 -5.82 -8.15
CA GLU A 158 -0.45 -7.13 -8.29
C GLU A 158 1.08 -6.98 -8.28
N GLN A 159 1.63 -5.97 -8.95
CA GLN A 159 3.08 -5.78 -9.08
C GLN A 159 3.73 -5.17 -7.84
N GLN A 160 3.08 -4.20 -7.18
CA GLN A 160 3.72 -3.41 -6.12
C GLN A 160 3.24 -3.78 -4.71
N PHE A 161 2.01 -4.32 -4.57
CA PHE A 161 1.35 -4.44 -3.26
C PHE A 161 1.05 -5.88 -2.84
N ALA A 162 0.85 -6.81 -3.78
CA ALA A 162 0.46 -8.19 -3.46
C ALA A 162 1.44 -8.92 -2.52
N GLY A 163 2.73 -8.57 -2.57
CA GLY A 163 3.77 -9.13 -1.69
C GLY A 163 4.00 -8.37 -0.37
N LEU A 164 3.26 -7.29 -0.11
CA LEU A 164 3.41 -6.50 1.11
C LEU A 164 2.54 -7.05 2.26
N SER A 165 2.77 -6.57 3.48
CA SER A 165 1.95 -6.95 4.64
C SER A 165 0.46 -6.63 4.44
N PRO A 166 -0.47 -7.42 5.01
CA PRO A 166 -1.91 -7.17 4.92
C PRO A 166 -2.31 -5.73 5.27
N ALA A 167 -1.71 -5.13 6.30
CA ALA A 167 -2.00 -3.75 6.71
C ALA A 167 -1.76 -2.71 5.59
N LYS A 168 -0.81 -2.96 4.69
CA LYS A 168 -0.55 -2.10 3.52
C LYS A 168 -1.47 -2.40 2.34
N GLN A 169 -1.97 -3.62 2.26
CA GLN A 169 -2.84 -4.09 1.19
C GLN A 169 -4.31 -3.70 1.40
N GLN A 170 -4.79 -3.81 2.65
CA GLN A 170 -6.18 -3.60 3.04
C GLN A 170 -6.81 -2.30 2.53
N PRO A 171 -6.21 -1.10 2.71
CA PRO A 171 -6.85 0.14 2.23
C PRO A 171 -7.02 0.18 0.71
N LEU A 172 -6.05 -0.33 -0.04
CA LEU A 172 -6.09 -0.36 -1.51
C LEU A 172 -7.10 -1.42 -2.01
N ALA A 173 -7.07 -2.62 -1.42
CA ALA A 173 -8.01 -3.69 -1.73
C ALA A 173 -9.46 -3.26 -1.44
N ALA A 174 -9.69 -2.51 -0.35
CA ALA A 174 -11.00 -1.99 0.00
C ALA A 174 -11.52 -0.98 -1.03
N LYS A 175 -10.68 -0.06 -1.53
CA LYS A 175 -11.06 0.90 -2.59
C LYS A 175 -11.44 0.18 -3.88
N LEU A 176 -10.60 -0.76 -4.33
CA LEU A 176 -10.86 -1.52 -5.55
C LEU A 176 -12.13 -2.37 -5.42
N LEU A 177 -12.34 -3.02 -4.27
CA LEU A 177 -13.53 -3.81 -4.00
C LEU A 177 -14.81 -2.97 -4.07
N LYS A 178 -14.83 -1.81 -3.41
CA LYS A 178 -15.98 -0.90 -3.44
C LYS A 178 -16.28 -0.41 -4.85
N HIS A 179 -15.26 0.07 -5.56
CA HIS A 179 -15.39 0.54 -6.93
C HIS A 179 -15.99 -0.55 -7.84
N LEU A 180 -15.44 -1.76 -7.81
CA LEU A 180 -15.91 -2.85 -8.65
C LEU A 180 -17.33 -3.31 -8.28
N HIS A 181 -17.65 -3.36 -6.98
CA HIS A 181 -18.99 -3.71 -6.50
C HIS A 181 -20.04 -2.67 -6.93
N GLU A 182 -19.72 -1.38 -6.81
CA GLU A 182 -20.57 -0.28 -7.26
C GLU A 182 -20.80 -0.31 -8.78
N GLU A 183 -19.73 -0.50 -9.58
CA GLU A 183 -19.79 -0.61 -11.04
C GLU A 183 -20.67 -1.79 -11.48
N LEU A 184 -20.44 -2.97 -10.90
CA LEU A 184 -21.22 -4.18 -11.21
C LEU A 184 -22.68 -4.00 -10.81
N THR A 185 -22.94 -3.45 -9.62
CA THR A 185 -24.29 -3.18 -9.13
C THR A 185 -25.01 -2.20 -10.06
N ALA A 186 -24.37 -1.10 -10.45
CA ALA A 186 -24.96 -0.12 -11.36
C ALA A 186 -25.31 -0.76 -12.71
N THR A 187 -24.38 -1.52 -13.29
CA THR A 187 -24.58 -2.16 -14.60
C THR A 187 -25.69 -3.22 -14.57
N LEU A 188 -25.72 -4.05 -13.53
CA LEU A 188 -26.79 -5.02 -13.33
C LEU A 188 -28.15 -4.36 -13.15
N LYS A 189 -28.24 -3.32 -12.30
CA LYS A 189 -29.49 -2.59 -12.09
C LYS A 189 -30.00 -1.96 -13.38
N ALA A 190 -29.10 -1.43 -14.20
CA ALA A 190 -29.46 -0.85 -15.50
C ALA A 190 -30.04 -1.90 -16.47
N ASP A 191 -29.42 -3.09 -16.59
CA ASP A 191 -29.95 -4.15 -17.46
C ASP A 191 -31.27 -4.69 -16.92
N VAL A 192 -31.39 -4.93 -15.61
CA VAL A 192 -32.66 -5.35 -15.00
C VAL A 192 -33.77 -4.33 -15.25
N SER A 193 -33.51 -3.04 -15.02
CA SER A 193 -34.47 -1.97 -15.26
C SER A 193 -34.89 -1.90 -16.73
N HIS A 194 -33.94 -2.11 -17.66
CA HIS A 194 -34.23 -2.15 -19.09
C HIS A 194 -35.10 -3.35 -19.50
N GLN A 195 -34.87 -4.53 -18.91
CA GLN A 195 -35.59 -5.77 -19.26
C GLN A 195 -36.96 -5.87 -18.55
N GLU A 196 -37.04 -5.47 -17.29
CA GLU A 196 -38.24 -5.63 -16.43
C GLU A 196 -39.10 -4.36 -16.39
N GLY A 197 -38.57 -3.21 -16.80
CA GLY A 197 -39.28 -1.93 -16.78
C GLY A 197 -39.39 -1.29 -15.40
N SER A 198 -38.69 -1.83 -14.40
CA SER A 198 -38.59 -1.30 -13.04
C SER A 198 -37.24 -1.59 -12.43
N ASP A 199 -36.75 -0.68 -11.59
CA ASP A 199 -35.49 -0.89 -10.87
C ASP A 199 -35.64 -2.03 -9.84
N PRO A 200 -34.63 -2.93 -9.73
CA PRO A 200 -34.65 -3.95 -8.69
C PRO A 200 -34.56 -3.31 -7.30
N THR A 201 -35.25 -3.91 -6.35
CA THR A 201 -35.37 -3.43 -4.95
C THR A 201 -34.56 -4.26 -3.98
N GLU A 202 -34.03 -5.38 -4.45
CA GLU A 202 -33.26 -6.33 -3.70
C GLU A 202 -31.92 -5.70 -3.22
N PRO A 203 -31.53 -5.90 -1.95
CA PRO A 203 -30.36 -5.27 -1.34
C PRO A 203 -29.01 -5.81 -1.81
N THR A 204 -28.91 -7.06 -2.28
CA THR A 204 -27.63 -7.71 -2.61
C THR A 204 -27.59 -8.15 -4.08
N LEU A 205 -26.40 -8.23 -4.67
CA LEU A 205 -26.23 -8.77 -6.02
C LEU A 205 -26.77 -10.20 -6.09
N ALA A 206 -26.51 -11.02 -5.06
CA ALA A 206 -27.02 -12.38 -4.97
C ALA A 206 -28.55 -12.43 -5.14
N GLU A 207 -29.29 -11.58 -4.42
CA GLU A 207 -30.75 -11.51 -4.50
C GLU A 207 -31.25 -10.91 -5.83
N ILE A 208 -30.53 -9.94 -6.39
CA ILE A 208 -30.84 -9.41 -7.74
C ILE A 208 -30.69 -10.53 -8.80
N ILE A 209 -29.66 -11.36 -8.67
CA ILE A 209 -29.31 -12.35 -9.69
C ILE A 209 -30.16 -13.62 -9.61
N GLU A 210 -30.50 -14.07 -8.40
CA GLU A 210 -31.16 -15.37 -8.16
C GLU A 210 -32.40 -15.63 -9.05
N PRO A 211 -33.35 -14.68 -9.24
CA PRO A 211 -34.52 -14.93 -10.08
C PRO A 211 -34.28 -14.69 -11.59
N ARG A 212 -33.08 -14.27 -12.00
CA ARG A 212 -32.81 -13.65 -13.32
C ARG A 212 -31.76 -14.40 -14.13
N ASP A 213 -32.03 -15.67 -14.42
CA ASP A 213 -31.16 -16.52 -15.25
C ASP A 213 -30.80 -15.90 -16.61
N TYR A 214 -31.70 -15.06 -17.15
CA TYR A 214 -31.52 -14.40 -18.44
C TYR A 214 -30.31 -13.44 -18.48
N LEU A 215 -29.88 -12.89 -17.33
CA LEU A 215 -28.71 -11.99 -17.23
C LEU A 215 -27.40 -12.67 -17.67
N PHE A 216 -27.37 -14.00 -17.68
CA PHE A 216 -26.19 -14.81 -18.05
C PHE A 216 -26.44 -15.59 -19.34
N SER A 217 -27.59 -15.39 -20.00
CA SER A 217 -27.90 -16.05 -21.25
C SER A 217 -26.92 -15.60 -22.35
N THR A 218 -26.60 -16.49 -23.28
CA THR A 218 -25.65 -16.22 -24.39
C THR A 218 -24.27 -15.71 -23.93
N SER A 219 -23.79 -16.20 -22.78
CA SER A 219 -22.51 -15.78 -22.17
C SER A 219 -22.45 -14.28 -21.86
N GLY A 220 -23.59 -13.68 -21.51
CA GLY A 220 -23.70 -12.29 -21.06
C GLY A 220 -22.93 -12.06 -19.76
N TYR A 221 -22.25 -10.91 -19.69
CA TYR A 221 -21.56 -10.44 -18.49
C TYR A 221 -21.69 -8.91 -18.39
N HIS A 222 -21.61 -8.39 -17.16
CA HIS A 222 -21.89 -7.01 -16.80
C HIS A 222 -20.66 -6.27 -16.28
N ILE A 223 -19.53 -6.99 -16.18
CA ILE A 223 -18.26 -6.46 -15.77
C ILE A 223 -17.15 -7.32 -16.35
N ASP A 224 -15.96 -6.75 -16.54
CA ASP A 224 -14.80 -7.51 -17.00
C ASP A 224 -14.50 -8.65 -16.02
N ALA A 225 -14.53 -9.89 -16.53
CA ALA A 225 -14.39 -11.08 -15.70
C ALA A 225 -12.97 -11.24 -15.11
N SER A 226 -11.95 -10.67 -15.76
CA SER A 226 -10.59 -10.64 -15.23
C SER A 226 -10.46 -9.65 -14.07
N HIS A 227 -11.14 -8.49 -14.17
CA HIS A 227 -11.23 -7.52 -13.07
C HIS A 227 -11.92 -8.11 -11.85
N LEU A 228 -13.02 -8.83 -12.07
CA LEU A 228 -13.75 -9.55 -11.03
C LEU A 228 -12.89 -10.59 -10.32
N ALA A 229 -12.24 -11.47 -11.08
CA ALA A 229 -11.40 -12.52 -10.52
C ALA A 229 -10.23 -11.97 -9.68
N ALA A 230 -9.57 -10.90 -10.17
CA ALA A 230 -8.47 -10.25 -9.44
C ALA A 230 -8.96 -9.57 -8.16
N THR A 231 -10.06 -8.81 -8.23
CA THR A 231 -10.61 -8.09 -7.07
C THR A 231 -11.07 -9.03 -5.97
N VAL A 232 -11.75 -10.14 -6.33
CA VAL A 232 -12.11 -11.20 -5.38
C VAL A 232 -10.87 -11.81 -4.72
N ARG A 233 -9.78 -12.04 -5.48
CA ARG A 233 -8.53 -12.56 -4.94
C ARG A 233 -7.86 -11.60 -3.95
N PHE A 234 -7.86 -10.30 -4.25
CA PHE A 234 -7.27 -9.26 -3.40
C PHE A 234 -8.09 -9.02 -2.14
N ALA A 235 -9.41 -9.12 -2.22
CA ALA A 235 -10.31 -8.96 -1.08
C ALA A 235 -10.06 -9.98 0.06
N ARG A 236 -9.32 -11.07 -0.19
CA ARG A 236 -8.92 -12.04 0.85
C ARG A 236 -8.14 -11.42 2.00
N VAL A 237 -7.48 -10.28 1.83
CA VAL A 237 -6.74 -9.59 2.90
C VAL A 237 -7.66 -8.78 3.83
N LEU A 238 -8.93 -8.60 3.50
CA LEU A 238 -9.87 -7.74 4.22
C LEU A 238 -10.52 -8.47 5.41
N ASP A 239 -10.58 -7.80 6.55
CA ASP A 239 -11.16 -8.33 7.81
C ASP A 239 -12.48 -7.65 8.23
N ASP A 240 -12.78 -6.48 7.68
CA ASP A 240 -14.01 -5.75 7.99
C ASP A 240 -15.24 -6.54 7.50
N PRO A 241 -16.18 -6.94 8.37
CA PRO A 241 -17.37 -7.70 7.98
C PRO A 241 -18.20 -7.04 6.87
N GLU A 242 -18.26 -5.71 6.79
CA GLU A 242 -19.00 -5.01 5.73
C GLU A 242 -18.30 -5.21 4.37
N LEU A 243 -16.98 -5.06 4.32
CA LEU A 243 -16.20 -5.30 3.12
C LEU A 243 -16.22 -6.78 2.70
N VAL A 244 -16.08 -7.70 3.66
CA VAL A 244 -16.14 -9.14 3.40
C VAL A 244 -17.50 -9.54 2.83
N ARG A 245 -18.59 -8.88 3.24
CA ARG A 245 -19.92 -9.06 2.64
C ARG A 245 -19.94 -8.67 1.15
N LEU A 246 -19.37 -7.52 0.79
CA LEU A 246 -19.27 -7.10 -0.61
C LEU A 246 -18.45 -8.10 -1.44
N ALA A 247 -17.34 -8.58 -0.89
CA ALA A 247 -16.51 -9.59 -1.55
C ALA A 247 -17.27 -10.90 -1.77
N LEU A 248 -18.05 -11.36 -0.77
CA LEU A 248 -18.93 -12.51 -0.90
C LEU A 248 -19.99 -12.31 -1.99
N ASP A 249 -20.57 -11.12 -2.08
CA ASP A 249 -21.57 -10.76 -3.09
C ASP A 249 -21.00 -10.84 -4.51
N LEU A 250 -19.77 -10.35 -4.73
CA LEU A 250 -19.05 -10.52 -5.99
C LEU A 250 -18.85 -12.00 -6.38
N THR A 251 -18.60 -12.88 -5.40
CA THR A 251 -18.52 -14.33 -5.69
C THR A 251 -19.86 -14.94 -6.09
N ALA A 252 -20.99 -14.37 -5.66
CA ALA A 252 -22.30 -14.85 -6.07
C ALA A 252 -22.53 -14.59 -7.56
N TYR A 253 -22.17 -13.38 -8.02
CA TYR A 253 -22.17 -13.06 -9.46
C TYR A 253 -21.17 -13.92 -10.25
N GLY A 254 -19.93 -14.03 -9.78
CA GLY A 254 -18.89 -14.81 -10.47
C GLY A 254 -19.25 -16.28 -10.69
N ARG A 255 -19.95 -16.92 -9.73
CA ARG A 255 -20.43 -18.31 -9.85
C ARG A 255 -21.47 -18.53 -10.96
N ARG A 256 -22.10 -17.46 -11.42
CA ARG A 256 -23.16 -17.49 -12.45
C ARG A 256 -22.64 -17.22 -13.86
N LEU A 257 -21.39 -16.75 -13.98
CA LEU A 257 -20.73 -16.55 -15.27
C LEU A 257 -20.54 -17.87 -16.03
N ASP A 258 -20.40 -17.76 -17.34
CA ASP A 258 -19.96 -18.87 -18.19
C ASP A 258 -18.66 -19.49 -17.62
N PRO A 259 -18.51 -20.83 -17.55
CA PRO A 259 -17.31 -21.47 -17.03
C PRO A 259 -15.99 -20.96 -17.63
N GLN A 260 -15.98 -20.54 -18.90
CA GLN A 260 -14.78 -19.97 -19.54
C GLN A 260 -14.36 -18.61 -18.96
N LEU A 261 -15.30 -17.88 -18.37
CA LEU A 261 -15.09 -16.58 -17.74
C LEU A 261 -14.82 -16.69 -16.22
N GLN A 262 -14.82 -17.90 -15.65
CA GLN A 262 -14.57 -18.08 -14.22
C GLN A 262 -13.07 -18.17 -13.85
N TYR A 263 -12.18 -18.20 -14.86
CA TYR A 263 -10.71 -18.25 -14.76
C TYR A 263 -10.18 -19.15 -13.65
N GLU A 264 -9.77 -20.37 -13.99
CA GLU A 264 -9.21 -21.31 -13.02
C GLU A 264 -7.95 -20.76 -12.33
N GLN A 265 -7.80 -21.06 -11.03
CA GLN A 265 -6.57 -20.79 -10.28
C GLN A 265 -5.67 -22.04 -10.23
N PRO A 266 -4.40 -21.89 -9.85
CA PRO A 266 -3.54 -23.03 -9.56
C PRO A 266 -4.11 -23.92 -8.45
N VAL A 267 -3.71 -25.20 -8.47
CA VAL A 267 -3.98 -26.13 -7.37
C VAL A 267 -3.48 -25.54 -6.03
N PRO A 268 -4.19 -25.77 -4.92
CA PRO A 268 -5.32 -26.69 -4.74
C PRO A 268 -6.71 -26.01 -4.80
N PHE A 269 -6.77 -24.73 -5.15
CA PHE A 269 -8.01 -23.93 -5.17
C PHE A 269 -8.44 -23.56 -6.59
N THR A 270 -8.61 -24.54 -7.47
CA THR A 270 -8.88 -24.33 -8.90
C THR A 270 -10.13 -23.51 -9.18
N ASP A 271 -11.20 -23.72 -8.40
CA ASP A 271 -12.47 -23.02 -8.60
C ASP A 271 -12.47 -21.67 -7.87
N THR A 272 -12.22 -20.58 -8.61
CA THR A 272 -12.06 -19.22 -8.07
C THR A 272 -13.20 -18.84 -7.12
N TYR A 273 -14.43 -18.79 -7.60
CA TYR A 273 -15.53 -18.23 -6.80
C TYR A 273 -16.02 -19.13 -5.68
N PRO A 274 -16.19 -20.46 -5.85
CA PRO A 274 -16.60 -21.35 -4.76
C PRO A 274 -15.64 -21.33 -3.57
N HIS A 275 -14.32 -21.35 -3.80
CA HIS A 275 -13.35 -21.34 -2.71
C HIS A 275 -13.31 -19.99 -2.01
N ASN A 276 -13.34 -18.87 -2.76
CA ASN A 276 -13.38 -17.55 -2.14
C ASN A 276 -14.70 -17.31 -1.39
N ALA A 277 -15.83 -17.83 -1.88
CA ALA A 277 -17.11 -17.76 -1.17
C ALA A 277 -17.04 -18.43 0.20
N LEU A 278 -16.51 -19.67 0.28
CA LEU A 278 -16.31 -20.37 1.55
C LEU A 278 -15.35 -19.62 2.47
N PHE A 279 -14.30 -19.02 1.92
CA PHE A 279 -13.35 -18.20 2.67
C PHE A 279 -14.05 -17.01 3.34
N PHE A 280 -14.81 -16.22 2.58
CA PHE A 280 -15.53 -15.06 3.12
C PHE A 280 -16.65 -15.45 4.08
N GLN A 281 -17.37 -16.54 3.79
CA GLN A 281 -18.35 -17.12 4.71
C GLN A 281 -17.73 -17.47 6.07
N ALA A 282 -16.57 -18.14 6.08
CA ALA A 282 -15.84 -18.46 7.31
C ALA A 282 -15.50 -17.21 8.14
N LEU A 283 -15.05 -16.13 7.48
CA LEU A 283 -14.74 -14.86 8.14
C LEU A 283 -15.98 -14.17 8.71
N LEU A 284 -17.13 -14.30 8.04
CA LEU A 284 -18.42 -13.79 8.53
C LEU A 284 -19.04 -14.68 9.61
N GLY A 285 -18.46 -15.85 9.91
CA GLY A 285 -19.04 -16.86 10.79
C GLY A 285 -20.23 -17.61 10.18
N GLU A 286 -20.43 -17.47 8.87
CA GLU A 286 -21.48 -18.15 8.10
C GLU A 286 -20.93 -19.45 7.53
N ASN A 287 -21.72 -20.54 7.54
CA ASN A 287 -21.26 -21.84 7.03
C ASN A 287 -19.89 -22.29 7.59
N TYR A 288 -19.57 -21.85 8.81
CA TYR A 288 -18.22 -21.87 9.37
C TYR A 288 -17.62 -23.28 9.40
N ASP A 289 -18.36 -24.25 9.95
CA ASP A 289 -17.84 -25.61 10.12
C ASP A 289 -17.50 -26.26 8.77
N ALA A 290 -18.37 -26.11 7.77
CA ALA A 290 -18.14 -26.66 6.43
C ALA A 290 -16.97 -25.96 5.72
N ALA A 291 -16.87 -24.64 5.85
CA ALA A 291 -15.76 -23.89 5.29
C ALA A 291 -14.42 -24.28 5.93
N MET A 292 -14.35 -24.33 7.26
CA MET A 292 -13.14 -24.73 7.98
C MET A 292 -12.75 -26.18 7.67
N GLN A 293 -13.72 -27.09 7.54
CA GLN A 293 -13.47 -28.46 7.10
C GLN A 293 -12.86 -28.50 5.69
N HIS A 294 -13.44 -27.76 4.74
CA HIS A 294 -12.93 -27.68 3.37
C HIS A 294 -11.47 -27.23 3.30
N PHE A 295 -11.12 -26.14 4.02
CA PHE A 295 -9.73 -25.65 4.03
C PHE A 295 -8.78 -26.58 4.78
N ARG A 296 -9.24 -27.24 5.86
CA ARG A 296 -8.46 -28.27 6.56
C ARG A 296 -8.13 -29.44 5.65
N GLU A 297 -9.13 -30.00 4.97
CA GLU A 297 -8.95 -31.14 4.06
C GLU A 297 -7.97 -30.81 2.93
N LYS A 298 -8.09 -29.60 2.35
CA LYS A 298 -7.14 -29.11 1.34
C LYS A 298 -5.73 -28.95 1.88
N ALA A 299 -5.57 -28.44 3.10
CA ALA A 299 -4.27 -28.31 3.74
C ALA A 299 -3.64 -29.69 4.03
N GLU A 300 -4.41 -30.66 4.53
CA GLU A 300 -3.94 -31.99 4.89
C GLU A 300 -3.63 -32.86 3.68
N ALA A 301 -4.33 -32.64 2.57
CA ALA A 301 -4.06 -33.32 1.30
C ALA A 301 -2.83 -32.77 0.55
N SER A 302 -2.36 -31.57 0.90
CA SER A 302 -1.30 -30.89 0.14
C SER A 302 0.10 -31.34 0.55
N ASP A 303 0.96 -31.59 -0.44
CA ASP A 303 2.39 -31.79 -0.22
C ASP A 303 3.13 -30.46 -0.37
N ILE A 304 3.45 -29.83 0.77
CA ILE A 304 4.14 -28.53 0.81
C ILE A 304 5.43 -28.49 0.00
N ARG A 305 6.15 -29.61 -0.16
CA ARG A 305 7.42 -29.64 -0.91
C ARG A 305 7.21 -29.67 -2.42
N ARG A 306 6.02 -30.05 -2.88
CA ARG A 306 5.68 -30.19 -4.31
C ARG A 306 4.73 -29.11 -4.78
N GLU A 307 3.75 -28.75 -3.95
CA GLU A 307 2.64 -27.87 -4.28
C GLU A 307 2.78 -26.48 -3.64
N GLY A 308 3.74 -26.31 -2.72
CA GLY A 308 3.92 -25.08 -1.97
C GLY A 308 3.00 -24.98 -0.75
N SER A 309 3.08 -23.85 -0.07
CA SER A 309 2.45 -23.64 1.26
C SER A 309 1.03 -23.07 1.21
N LEU A 310 0.44 -22.92 0.03
CA LEU A 310 -0.80 -22.13 -0.18
C LEU A 310 -1.98 -22.62 0.67
N ALA A 311 -2.33 -23.91 0.58
CA ALA A 311 -3.46 -24.44 1.32
C ALA A 311 -3.22 -24.40 2.84
N ILE A 312 -2.01 -24.73 3.27
CA ILE A 312 -1.63 -24.77 4.68
C ILE A 312 -1.70 -23.36 5.27
N GLU A 313 -1.10 -22.37 4.60
CA GLU A 313 -1.12 -20.99 5.07
C GLU A 313 -2.52 -20.37 5.01
N THR A 314 -3.33 -20.70 3.99
CA THR A 314 -4.73 -20.25 3.91
C THR A 314 -5.54 -20.76 5.11
N TYR A 315 -5.37 -22.04 5.47
CA TYR A 315 -6.06 -22.63 6.61
C TYR A 315 -5.60 -22.03 7.95
N ILE A 316 -4.29 -21.83 8.14
CA ILE A 316 -3.74 -21.16 9.33
C ILE A 316 -4.25 -19.71 9.44
N SER A 317 -4.27 -18.99 8.32
CA SER A 317 -4.77 -17.61 8.25
C SER A 317 -6.24 -17.53 8.67
N LEU A 318 -7.10 -18.42 8.16
CA LEU A 318 -8.51 -18.50 8.57
C LEU A 318 -8.68 -18.81 10.07
N LEU A 319 -7.92 -19.77 10.61
CA LEU A 319 -7.95 -20.05 12.05
C LEU A 319 -7.57 -18.82 12.87
N ALA A 320 -6.49 -18.13 12.50
CA ALA A 320 -6.05 -16.94 13.21
C ALA A 320 -7.11 -15.83 13.18
N ARG A 321 -7.68 -15.56 12.00
CA ARG A 321 -8.62 -14.47 11.76
C ARG A 321 -10.02 -14.73 12.33
N THR A 322 -10.35 -15.99 12.60
CA THR A 322 -11.61 -16.39 13.25
C THR A 322 -11.47 -16.63 14.75
N GLY A 323 -10.37 -16.12 15.35
CA GLY A 323 -10.15 -16.16 16.80
C GLY A 323 -9.62 -17.49 17.35
N LYS A 324 -9.15 -18.40 16.48
CA LYS A 324 -8.58 -19.70 16.84
C LYS A 324 -7.05 -19.68 16.81
N ALA A 325 -6.43 -18.63 17.34
CA ALA A 325 -4.98 -18.43 17.29
C ALA A 325 -4.15 -19.59 17.88
N SER A 326 -4.63 -20.22 18.97
CA SER A 326 -3.94 -21.41 19.53
C SER A 326 -3.96 -22.60 18.56
N GLU A 327 -5.09 -22.86 17.91
CA GLU A 327 -5.19 -23.95 16.93
C GLU A 327 -4.36 -23.63 15.68
N ALA A 328 -4.39 -22.37 15.23
CA ALA A 328 -3.53 -21.89 14.15
C ALA A 328 -2.04 -22.14 14.44
N LEU A 329 -1.60 -21.87 15.67
CA LEU A 329 -0.24 -22.15 16.12
C LEU A 329 0.07 -23.65 16.06
N ASP A 330 -0.80 -24.51 16.58
CA ASP A 330 -0.63 -25.96 16.56
C ASP A 330 -0.51 -26.51 15.12
N VAL A 331 -1.35 -25.99 14.23
CA VAL A 331 -1.33 -26.35 12.80
C VAL A 331 -0.04 -25.89 12.14
N ALA A 332 0.41 -24.66 12.39
CA ALA A 332 1.66 -24.13 11.83
C ALA A 332 2.87 -24.95 12.26
N LEU A 333 2.98 -25.28 13.55
CA LEU A 333 4.06 -26.09 14.11
C LEU A 333 4.07 -27.53 13.55
N ARG A 334 2.88 -28.08 13.26
CA ARG A 334 2.71 -29.44 12.72
C ARG A 334 3.00 -29.52 11.22
N MET A 335 2.49 -28.56 10.44
CA MET A 335 2.37 -28.69 8.99
C MET A 335 3.43 -27.92 8.20
N ILE A 336 4.13 -26.95 8.81
CA ILE A 336 5.19 -26.19 8.15
C ILE A 336 6.56 -26.74 8.61
N PRO A 337 7.25 -27.52 7.75
CA PRO A 337 8.56 -28.07 8.10
C PRO A 337 9.62 -26.97 8.21
N GLU A 338 10.71 -27.31 8.89
CA GLU A 338 11.86 -26.43 8.98
C GLU A 338 12.52 -26.19 7.61
N GLY A 339 13.02 -24.98 7.39
CA GLY A 339 13.73 -24.60 6.17
C GLY A 339 12.84 -24.45 4.93
N VAL A 340 11.52 -24.65 5.06
CA VAL A 340 10.58 -24.42 3.97
C VAL A 340 10.23 -22.95 3.90
N HIS A 341 10.42 -22.35 2.72
CA HIS A 341 9.98 -20.99 2.45
C HIS A 341 8.46 -20.95 2.27
N THR A 342 7.79 -20.09 3.04
CA THR A 342 6.36 -19.83 2.95
C THR A 342 6.10 -18.58 2.12
N MET A 343 4.86 -18.42 1.64
CA MET A 343 4.46 -17.24 0.86
C MET A 343 4.13 -16.02 1.73
N GLY A 344 4.03 -16.18 3.05
CA GLY A 344 3.75 -15.07 3.97
C GLY A 344 2.26 -14.72 4.04
N ILE A 345 1.39 -15.69 3.76
CA ILE A 345 -0.07 -15.55 3.86
C ILE A 345 -0.53 -15.78 5.30
N ALA A 346 0.11 -16.73 5.99
CA ALA A 346 -0.18 -17.01 7.39
C ALA A 346 0.60 -16.06 8.32
N PRO A 347 0.03 -15.69 9.48
CA PRO A 347 0.79 -15.01 10.52
C PRO A 347 1.98 -15.87 10.98
N THR A 348 3.05 -15.20 11.40
CA THR A 348 4.25 -15.84 11.94
C THR A 348 3.94 -16.57 13.26
N LEU A 349 4.79 -17.54 13.63
CA LEU A 349 4.65 -18.25 14.91
C LEU A 349 4.67 -17.29 16.12
N ALA A 350 5.43 -16.19 16.03
CA ALA A 350 5.46 -15.15 17.05
C ALA A 350 4.13 -14.40 17.15
N GLU A 351 3.54 -14.00 16.01
CA GLU A 351 2.23 -13.34 15.98
C GLU A 351 1.12 -14.27 16.51
N LEU A 352 1.12 -15.55 16.11
CA LEU A 352 0.16 -16.54 16.59
C LEU A 352 0.28 -16.80 18.10
N SER A 353 1.51 -16.91 18.61
CA SER A 353 1.77 -17.08 20.06
C SER A 353 1.37 -15.83 20.84
N ASN A 354 1.61 -14.65 20.27
CA ASN A 354 1.19 -13.39 20.86
C ASN A 354 -0.33 -13.25 20.93
N ALA A 355 -1.04 -13.68 19.90
CA ALA A 355 -2.50 -13.66 19.83
C ALA A 355 -3.15 -14.73 20.71
N SER A 356 -2.55 -15.90 20.85
CA SER A 356 -3.06 -16.99 21.69
C SER A 356 -2.67 -16.86 23.18
N GLY A 357 -1.60 -16.11 23.48
CA GLY A 357 -0.95 -16.10 24.79
C GLY A 357 -0.11 -17.35 25.08
N ASP A 358 0.01 -18.26 24.13
CA ASP A 358 0.66 -19.57 24.30
C ASP A 358 2.16 -19.52 23.93
N TYR A 359 2.92 -18.82 24.76
CA TYR A 359 4.37 -18.66 24.57
C TYR A 359 5.16 -19.93 24.92
N GLU A 360 4.60 -20.84 25.71
CA GLU A 360 5.26 -22.08 26.12
C GLU A 360 5.43 -23.03 24.94
N LYS A 361 4.41 -23.13 24.07
CA LYS A 361 4.52 -23.91 22.82
C LYS A 361 5.62 -23.40 21.90
N LEU A 362 5.71 -22.08 21.73
CA LEU A 362 6.77 -21.47 20.92
C LEU A 362 8.15 -21.73 21.51
N ALA A 363 8.31 -21.55 22.83
CA ALA A 363 9.56 -21.83 23.53
C ALA A 363 9.97 -23.30 23.35
N THR A 364 9.06 -24.24 23.58
CA THR A 364 9.33 -25.69 23.41
C THR A 364 9.76 -26.03 21.99
N PHE A 365 9.15 -25.38 20.99
CA PHE A 365 9.51 -25.56 19.60
C PHE A 365 10.89 -25.00 19.26
N CYS A 366 11.19 -23.77 19.67
CA CYS A 366 12.51 -23.15 19.48
C CYS A 366 13.61 -23.98 20.17
N GLN A 367 13.35 -24.50 21.37
CA GLN A 367 14.28 -25.37 22.08
C GLN A 367 14.58 -26.66 21.32
N LYS A 368 13.56 -27.31 20.72
CA LYS A 368 13.75 -28.50 19.88
C LYS A 368 14.58 -28.23 18.62
N ARG A 369 14.60 -26.99 18.15
CA ARG A 369 15.33 -26.53 16.96
C ARG A 369 16.69 -25.89 17.27
N ASP A 370 17.12 -25.89 18.52
CA ASP A 370 18.33 -25.18 18.97
C ASP A 370 18.32 -23.68 18.61
N ASP A 371 17.13 -23.09 18.49
CA ASP A 371 16.92 -21.66 18.25
C ASP A 371 16.89 -20.91 19.59
N MET A 372 18.08 -20.60 20.10
CA MET A 372 18.24 -19.90 21.38
C MET A 372 17.59 -18.50 21.38
N LEU A 373 17.61 -17.80 20.24
CA LEU A 373 17.04 -16.46 20.11
C LEU A 373 15.50 -16.51 20.16
N GLY A 374 14.87 -17.41 19.41
CA GLY A 374 13.43 -17.62 19.48
C GLY A 374 12.99 -18.10 20.86
N PHE A 375 13.77 -18.99 21.50
CA PHE A 375 13.50 -19.48 22.85
C PHE A 375 13.49 -18.35 23.88
N ILE A 376 14.56 -17.54 23.96
CA ILE A 376 14.64 -16.47 24.95
C ILE A 376 13.59 -15.38 24.68
N THR A 377 13.30 -15.08 23.42
CA THR A 377 12.25 -14.11 23.03
C THR A 377 10.88 -14.56 23.55
N SER A 378 10.56 -15.85 23.40
CA SER A 378 9.29 -16.43 23.88
C SER A 378 9.15 -16.31 25.40
N LEU A 379 10.23 -16.60 26.15
CA LEU A 379 10.23 -16.49 27.62
C LEU A 379 10.09 -15.04 28.09
N LEU A 380 10.74 -14.09 27.42
CA LEU A 380 10.65 -12.68 27.77
C LEU A 380 9.25 -12.12 27.49
N GLN A 381 8.65 -12.45 26.34
CA GLN A 381 7.28 -12.00 26.01
C GLN A 381 6.24 -12.58 26.97
N SER A 382 6.39 -13.84 27.41
CA SER A 382 5.53 -14.46 28.42
C SER A 382 5.51 -13.67 29.74
N LYS A 383 6.66 -13.13 30.16
CA LYS A 383 6.79 -12.34 31.41
C LYS A 383 6.24 -10.93 31.30
N THR A 384 6.26 -10.31 30.11
CA THR A 384 5.76 -8.95 29.92
C THR A 384 4.23 -8.90 29.87
N LYS A 385 3.56 -10.02 29.55
CA LYS A 385 2.10 -10.13 29.52
C LYS A 385 1.46 -10.79 30.75
N SER A 386 2.26 -11.39 31.63
CA SER A 386 1.81 -11.88 32.94
C SER A 386 1.78 -10.73 33.95
#